data_AF-C5DL87-F1
#
_entry.id   AF-C5DL87-F1
#
_cell.length_a   1.000
_cell.length_b   1.000
_cell.length_c   1.000
_cell.angle_alpha   90.00
_cell.angle_beta   90.00
_cell.angle_gamma   90.00
#
_symmetry.space_group_name_H-M   'P 1'
#
loop_
_entity.id
_entity.type
_entity.pdbx_description
1 polymer ?
#
loop_
_entity_poly.entity_id
_entity_poly.type
_entity_poly.pdbx_seq_one_letter_code
_entity_poly.pdbx_strand_id
1 'polypeptide(L)'
;MHSISPLILGLTAPMPLQAGPLISLITASLSGCLNLLWLLPWTRRVKEERQKVAKELSGEELEAKDAPLRKEFGKSHGMSLLFNLTHVVGLAAYGFYLAKGLIRYVPK
;
A
#
# COMPACT_ATOMS: atom_id res chain seq x y z
N MET A 1 -5.28 1.05 9.28
CA MET A 1 -6.15 -0.15 9.34
C MET A 1 -6.04 -1.04 8.10
N HIS A 2 -5.86 -0.50 6.88
CA HIS A 2 -5.72 -1.28 5.64
C HIS A 2 -4.69 -2.43 5.66
N SER A 3 -3.48 -2.20 6.19
CA SER A 3 -2.41 -3.21 6.17
C SER A 3 -2.65 -4.45 7.04
N ILE A 4 -3.59 -4.39 8.00
CA ILE A 4 -3.88 -5.50 8.94
C ILE A 4 -5.11 -6.31 8.48
N SER A 5 -6.00 -5.69 7.70
CA SER A 5 -7.24 -6.32 7.22
C SER A 5 -7.02 -7.68 6.55
N PRO A 6 -6.01 -7.90 5.68
CA PRO A 6 -5.81 -9.21 5.06
C PRO A 6 -5.45 -10.31 6.06
N LEU A 7 -4.73 -9.99 7.14
CA LEU A 7 -4.45 -10.97 8.21
C LEU A 7 -5.73 -11.39 8.92
N ILE A 8 -6.58 -10.44 9.27
CA ILE A 8 -7.87 -10.73 9.93
C ILE A 8 -8.71 -11.61 9.01
N LEU A 9 -8.83 -11.26 7.73
CA LEU A 9 -9.57 -12.04 6.74
C LEU A 9 -9.03 -13.45 6.56
N GLY A 10 -7.71 -13.64 6.64
CA GLY A 10 -7.10 -14.97 6.62
C GLY A 10 -7.42 -15.79 7.87
N LEU A 11 -7.31 -15.18 9.05
CA LEU A 11 -7.55 -15.86 10.33
C LEU A 11 -9.03 -16.19 10.57
N THR A 12 -9.94 -15.39 10.02
CA THR A 12 -11.39 -15.57 10.18
C THR A 12 -12.06 -16.08 8.90
N ALA A 13 -11.32 -16.71 7.99
CA ALA A 13 -11.86 -17.17 6.72
C ALA A 13 -12.98 -18.22 6.93
N PRO A 14 -14.21 -18.00 6.44
CA PRO A 14 -15.33 -18.94 6.61
C PRO A 14 -15.28 -20.12 5.62
N MET A 15 -14.16 -20.26 4.91
CA MET A 15 -13.94 -21.28 3.89
C MET A 15 -12.47 -21.69 3.89
N PRO A 16 -12.13 -22.92 3.44
CA PRO A 16 -10.75 -23.36 3.35
C PRO A 16 -9.93 -22.45 2.41
N LEU A 17 -8.81 -21.94 2.92
CA LEU A 17 -7.88 -21.10 2.17
C LEU A 17 -7.03 -21.96 1.23
N GLN A 18 -7.53 -22.15 0.02
CA GLN A 18 -6.77 -22.75 -1.08
C GLN A 18 -5.71 -21.76 -1.61
N ALA A 19 -4.85 -22.22 -2.54
CA ALA A 19 -3.73 -21.44 -3.03
C ALA A 19 -4.12 -20.02 -3.53
N GLY A 20 -5.22 -19.89 -4.29
CA GLY A 20 -5.71 -18.61 -4.83
C GLY A 20 -6.00 -17.53 -3.77
N PRO A 21 -6.96 -17.75 -2.85
CA PRO A 21 -7.26 -16.78 -1.78
C PRO A 21 -6.05 -16.56 -0.85
N LEU A 22 -5.25 -17.59 -0.58
CA LEU A 22 -4.06 -17.45 0.25
C LEU A 22 -3.01 -16.54 -0.38
N ILE A 23 -2.66 -16.75 -1.66
CA ILE A 23 -1.73 -15.89 -2.41
C ILE A 23 -2.24 -14.45 -2.44
N SER A 24 -3.54 -14.26 -2.68
CA SER A 24 -4.17 -12.94 -2.72
C SER A 24 -4.01 -12.17 -1.40
N LEU A 25 -4.24 -12.85 -0.27
CA LEU A 25 -4.07 -12.27 1.07
C LEU A 25 -2.60 -12.01 1.43
N ILE A 26 -1.69 -12.91 1.05
CA ILE A 26 -0.25 -12.73 1.28
C ILE A 26 0.26 -11.52 0.49
N THR A 27 -0.06 -11.45 -0.81
CA THR A 27 0.31 -10.30 -1.66
C THR A 27 -0.25 -9.00 -1.08
N ALA A 28 -1.53 -8.98 -0.68
CA ALA A 28 -2.12 -7.80 -0.05
C ALA A 28 -1.40 -7.43 1.26
N SER A 29 -1.10 -8.40 2.12
CA SER A 29 -0.41 -8.18 3.40
C SER A 29 0.98 -7.61 3.19
N LEU A 30 1.80 -8.26 2.35
CA LEU A 30 3.17 -7.83 2.07
C LEU A 30 3.19 -6.43 1.46
N SER A 31 2.28 -6.16 0.51
CA SER A 31 2.20 -4.86 -0.12
C SER A 31 1.80 -3.76 0.86
N GLY A 32 0.80 -4.02 1.71
CA GLY A 32 0.36 -3.10 2.75
C GLY A 32 1.42 -2.86 3.84
N CYS A 33 2.19 -3.89 4.22
CA CYS A 33 3.28 -3.79 5.19
C CYS A 33 4.49 -3.03 4.64
N LEU A 34 4.93 -3.34 3.42
CA LEU A 34 6.04 -2.61 2.77
C LEU A 34 5.68 -1.14 2.58
N ASN A 35 4.43 -0.84 2.23
CA ASN A 35 3.99 0.54 2.14
C ASN A 35 4.03 1.27 3.49
N LEU A 36 3.55 0.61 4.55
CA LEU A 36 3.46 1.19 5.89
C LEU A 36 4.82 1.37 6.56
N LEU A 37 5.66 0.33 6.53
CA LEU A 37 6.89 0.25 7.31
C LEU A 37 8.10 0.85 6.60
N TRP A 38 8.08 0.94 5.26
CA TRP A 38 9.21 1.44 4.49
C TRP A 38 8.88 2.67 3.66
N LEU A 39 7.91 2.59 2.76
CA LEU A 39 7.65 3.70 1.82
C LEU A 39 7.08 4.94 2.53
N LEU A 40 6.22 4.75 3.52
CA LEU A 40 5.65 5.85 4.31
C LEU A 40 6.72 6.66 5.08
N PRO A 41 7.61 6.06 5.91
CA PRO A 41 8.64 6.82 6.59
C PRO A 41 9.61 7.50 5.61
N TRP A 42 9.95 6.85 4.49
CA TRP A 42 10.78 7.48 3.46
C TRP A 42 10.08 8.72 2.85
N THR A 43 8.83 8.58 2.43
CA THR A 43 8.06 9.68 1.82
C THR A 43 7.89 10.84 2.81
N ARG A 44 7.66 10.54 4.10
CA ARG A 44 7.55 11.55 5.17
C ARG A 44 8.86 12.30 5.36
N ARG A 45 9.99 11.60 5.46
CA ARG A 45 11.30 12.22 5.61
C ARG A 45 11.57 13.22 4.49
N VAL A 46 11.38 12.81 3.23
CA VAL A 46 11.61 13.70 2.08
C VAL A 46 10.64 14.89 2.10
N LYS A 47 9.37 14.66 2.46
CA LYS A 47 8.38 15.75 2.59
C LYS A 47 8.77 16.76 3.66
N GLU A 48 9.25 16.29 4.80
CA GLU A 48 9.72 17.14 5.90
C GLU A 48 10.96 17.94 5.50
N GLU A 49 11.91 17.32 4.80
CA GLU A 49 13.09 18.01 4.25
C GLU A 49 12.69 19.12 3.27
N ARG A 50 11.80 18.83 2.30
CA ARG A 50 11.28 19.86 1.38
C ARG A 50 10.62 21.02 2.10
N GLN A 51 9.86 20.74 3.16
CA GLN A 51 9.23 21.77 3.99
C GLN A 51 10.25 22.61 4.76
N LYS A 52 11.37 22.03 5.20
CA LYS A 52 12.46 22.79 5.83
C LYS A 52 13.14 23.72 4.82
N VAL A 53 13.52 23.20 3.66
CA VAL A 53 14.13 24.01 2.58
C VAL A 53 13.22 25.18 2.17
N ALA A 54 11.91 24.93 2.04
CA ALA A 54 10.94 25.97 1.68
C ALA A 54 10.71 27.04 2.76
N LYS A 55 11.08 26.78 4.02
CA LYS A 55 11.02 27.76 5.12
C LYS A 55 12.29 28.61 5.21
N GLU A 56 13.42 28.05 4.82
CA GLU A 56 14.74 28.68 4.99
C GLU A 56 15.21 29.42 3.73
N LEU A 57 14.77 28.99 2.55
CA LEU A 57 15.24 29.51 1.26
C LEU A 57 14.10 30.04 0.40
N SER A 58 14.45 30.90 -0.56
CA SER A 58 13.53 31.44 -1.56
C SER A 58 14.24 31.64 -2.91
N GLY A 59 13.48 31.83 -3.98
CA GLY A 59 14.04 32.09 -5.31
C GLY A 59 14.83 30.91 -5.90
N GLU A 60 15.93 31.21 -6.59
CA GLU A 60 16.75 30.20 -7.30
C GLU A 60 17.43 29.20 -6.35
N GLU A 61 17.84 29.64 -5.16
CA GLU A 61 18.48 28.76 -4.17
C GLU A 61 17.51 27.69 -3.65
N LEU A 62 16.23 28.06 -3.45
CA LEU A 62 15.17 27.11 -3.11
C LEU A 62 15.00 26.07 -4.22
N GLU A 63 14.89 26.50 -5.48
CA GLU A 63 14.66 25.57 -6.58
C GLU A 63 15.83 24.61 -6.78
N ALA A 64 17.08 25.09 -6.64
CA ALA A 64 18.28 24.26 -6.72
C ALA A 64 18.31 23.15 -5.65
N LYS A 65 17.79 23.43 -4.45
CA LYS A 65 17.74 22.47 -3.33
C LYS A 65 16.49 21.60 -3.34
N ASP A 66 15.33 22.13 -3.76
CA ASP A 66 14.07 21.39 -3.80
C ASP A 66 13.99 20.44 -5.00
N ALA A 67 14.57 20.78 -6.16
CA ALA A 67 14.52 19.93 -7.36
C ALA A 67 14.93 18.45 -7.14
N PRO A 68 16.07 18.13 -6.49
CA PRO A 68 16.42 16.74 -6.20
C PRO A 68 15.46 16.07 -5.21
N LEU A 69 15.03 16.79 -4.16
CA LEU A 69 14.08 16.29 -3.17
C LEU A 69 12.70 16.03 -3.78
N ARG A 70 12.26 16.88 -4.71
CA ARG A 70 11.02 16.73 -5.47
C ARG A 70 11.04 15.47 -6.33
N LYS A 71 12.19 15.16 -6.95
CA LYS A 71 12.39 13.91 -7.70
C LYS A 71 12.38 12.69 -6.77
N GLU A 72 13.01 12.77 -5.60
CA GLU A 72 12.99 11.68 -4.61
C GLU A 72 11.59 11.46 -4.02
N PHE A 73 10.86 12.55 -3.76
CA PHE A 73 9.47 12.51 -3.33
C PHE A 73 8.60 11.83 -4.37
N GLY A 74 8.73 12.20 -5.65
CA GLY A 74 7.99 11.56 -6.74
C GLY A 74 8.22 10.06 -6.82
N LYS A 75 9.47 9.59 -6.62
CA LYS A 75 9.80 8.16 -6.59
C LYS A 75 9.13 7.44 -5.42
N SER A 76 9.36 7.92 -4.20
CA SER A 76 8.84 7.29 -2.97
C SER A 76 7.31 7.29 -2.94
N HIS A 77 6.69 8.42 -3.31
CA HIS A 77 5.23 8.55 -3.42
C HIS A 77 4.65 7.65 -4.51
N GLY A 78 5.25 7.61 -5.69
CA GLY A 78 4.80 6.74 -6.79
C GLY A 78 4.87 5.26 -6.44
N MET A 79 5.96 4.82 -5.78
CA MET A 79 6.04 3.46 -5.24
C MET A 79 4.96 3.21 -4.20
N SER A 80 4.70 4.16 -3.30
CA SER A 80 3.66 4.02 -2.28
C SER A 80 2.27 3.80 -2.90
N LEU A 81 1.95 4.53 -3.97
CA LEU A 81 0.71 4.35 -4.74
C LEU A 81 0.63 2.98 -5.39
N LEU A 82 1.72 2.51 -6.01
CA LEU A 82 1.76 1.18 -6.63
C LEU A 82 1.52 0.07 -5.61
N PHE A 83 2.14 0.14 -4.44
CA PHE A 83 1.95 -0.83 -3.38
C PHE A 83 0.53 -0.79 -2.81
N ASN A 84 -0.08 0.39 -2.68
CA ASN A 84 -1.49 0.48 -2.32
C ASN A 84 -2.40 -0.12 -3.39
N LEU A 85 -2.11 0.09 -4.68
CA LEU A 85 -2.88 -0.51 -5.76
C LEU A 85 -2.80 -2.04 -5.71
N THR A 86 -1.59 -2.59 -5.58
CA THR A 86 -1.37 -4.04 -5.45
C THR A 86 -2.10 -4.61 -4.24
N HIS A 87 -2.12 -3.88 -3.12
CA HIS A 87 -2.88 -4.27 -1.94
C HIS A 87 -4.40 -4.36 -2.23
N VAL A 88 -4.96 -3.33 -2.88
CA VAL A 88 -6.38 -3.29 -3.25
C VAL A 88 -6.72 -4.40 -4.24
N VAL A 89 -5.89 -4.63 -5.26
CA VAL A 89 -6.09 -5.72 -6.24
C VAL A 89 -6.06 -7.09 -5.56
N GLY A 90 -5.11 -7.31 -4.64
CA GLY A 90 -5.05 -8.55 -3.86
C GLY A 90 -6.31 -8.77 -3.01
N LEU A 91 -6.82 -7.72 -2.36
CA LEU A 91 -8.09 -7.80 -1.61
C LEU A 91 -9.30 -8.04 -2.50
N ALA A 92 -9.35 -7.42 -3.68
CA ALA A 92 -10.44 -7.63 -4.65
C ALA A 92 -10.43 -9.09 -5.16
N ALA A 93 -9.26 -9.62 -5.49
CA ALA A 93 -9.10 -11.02 -5.89
C ALA A 93 -9.54 -11.99 -4.77
N TYR A 94 -9.14 -11.72 -3.52
CA TYR A 94 -9.63 -12.48 -2.37
C TYR A 94 -11.16 -12.42 -2.25
N GLY A 95 -11.77 -11.24 -2.40
CA GLY A 95 -13.22 -11.06 -2.37
C GLY A 95 -13.95 -11.90 -3.42
N PHE A 96 -13.38 -12.03 -4.63
CA PHE A 96 -13.93 -12.91 -5.67
C PHE A 96 -13.86 -14.39 -5.28
N TYR A 97 -12.73 -14.85 -4.73
CA TYR A 97 -12.61 -16.22 -4.23
C TYR A 97 -13.56 -16.50 -3.06
N LEU A 98 -13.72 -15.54 -2.15
CA LEU A 98 -14.64 -15.62 -1.03
C LEU A 98 -16.09 -15.75 -1.50
N ALA A 99 -16.53 -14.88 -2.41
CA ALA A 99 -17.87 -14.94 -2.97
C ALA A 99 -18.13 -16.29 -3.66
N LYS A 100 -17.19 -16.78 -4.48
CA LYS A 100 -17.30 -18.09 -5.13
C LYS A 100 -17.40 -19.25 -4.13
N GLY A 101 -16.63 -19.20 -3.04
CA GLY A 101 -16.69 -20.21 -1.99
C GLY A 101 -18.01 -20.21 -1.22
N LEU A 102 -18.57 -19.03 -0.97
CA LEU A 102 -19.82 -18.87 -0.24
C LEU A 102 -21.06 -19.19 -1.06
N ILE A 103 -21.05 -18.95 -2.39
CA ILE A 103 -22.18 -19.29 -3.29
C ILE A 103 -22.56 -20.77 -3.19
N ARG A 104 -21.62 -21.67 -2.84
CA ARG A 104 -21.91 -23.09 -2.64
C ARG A 104 -22.91 -23.36 -1.51
N TYR A 105 -23.07 -22.43 -0.57
CA TYR A 105 -23.98 -22.54 0.58
C TYR A 105 -25.33 -21.85 0.37
N VAL A 106 -25.55 -21.21 -0.79
CA VAL A 106 -26.83 -20.58 -1.12
C VAL A 106 -27.81 -21.66 -1.62
N PRO A 107 -28.98 -21.85 -0.97
CA PRO A 107 -29.99 -22.79 -1.44
C PRO A 107 -30.53 -22.39 -2.83
N LYS A 108 -30.76 -23.38 -3.69
CA LYS A 108 -31.28 -23.19 -5.05
C LYS A 108 -32.78 -22.92 -5.08
#